data_AF-A0A1Y2FQU9-F1
#
_entry.id   AF-A0A1Y2FQU9-F1
#
_cell.length_a   1.000
_cell.length_b   1.000
_cell.length_c   1.000
_cell.angle_alpha   90.00
_cell.angle_beta   90.00
_cell.angle_gamma   90.00
#
_symmetry.space_group_name_H-M   'P 1'
#
loop_
_entity.id
_entity.type
_entity.pdbx_description
1 polymer ?
#
loop_
_entity_poly.entity_id
_entity_poly.type
_entity_poly.pdbx_seq_one_letter_code
_entity_poly.pdbx_strand_id
1 'polypeptide(L)'
;EAYSLLAKQAKGKALVHLIQQAIDDPTLFSFNYLLTAPHIDALRQDGDESDLQQLRLLELFSYGTYSDYTQHTPSLPSISPKATRKLKILSLLTLCHAPSISYADMMQALDLTTPAQAEELVIEALYASLLSGKLNSAQQILTVESCVGRDCRPDTLPEIEDKLSRWLETCEDMMTALQAQ
;
A
#
# COMPACT_ATOMS: atom_id res chain seq x y z
N GLU A 1 7.10 -0.52 -15.86
CA GLU A 1 7.94 -1.44 -16.65
C GLU A 1 9.44 -1.14 -16.57
N ALA A 2 9.88 0.11 -16.73
CA ALA A 2 11.30 0.48 -16.64
C ALA A 2 12.01 -0.01 -15.36
N TYR A 3 11.40 0.22 -14.18
CA TYR A 3 11.97 -0.25 -12.92
C TYR A 3 11.99 -1.78 -12.78
N SER A 4 11.09 -2.51 -13.43
CA SER A 4 11.10 -4.00 -13.41
C SER A 4 12.29 -4.55 -14.20
N LEU A 5 12.63 -3.94 -15.33
CA LEU A 5 13.80 -4.34 -16.10
C LEU A 5 15.10 -4.02 -15.35
N LEU A 6 15.18 -2.83 -14.76
CA LEU A 6 16.33 -2.41 -13.95
C LEU A 6 16.51 -3.30 -12.72
N ALA A 7 15.43 -3.69 -12.04
CA ALA A 7 15.48 -4.57 -10.88
C ALA A 7 16.01 -5.98 -11.22
N LYS A 8 15.75 -6.48 -12.43
CA LYS A 8 16.29 -7.76 -12.90
C LYS A 8 17.80 -7.71 -13.19
N GLN A 9 18.35 -6.53 -13.45
CA GLN A 9 19.76 -6.34 -13.82
C GLN A 9 20.63 -5.83 -12.66
N ALA A 10 20.03 -5.08 -11.73
CA ALA A 10 20.73 -4.44 -10.62
C ALA A 10 21.13 -5.46 -9.53
N LYS A 11 22.35 -5.33 -9.00
CA LYS A 11 22.92 -6.18 -7.96
C LYS A 11 23.51 -5.36 -6.82
N GLY A 12 23.44 -5.87 -5.59
CA GLY A 12 24.05 -5.24 -4.40
C GLY A 12 23.66 -3.77 -4.23
N LYS A 13 24.65 -2.89 -4.11
CA LYS A 13 24.44 -1.43 -3.93
C LYS A 13 23.62 -0.77 -5.04
N ALA A 14 23.65 -1.28 -6.27
CA ALA A 14 22.83 -0.74 -7.34
C ALA A 14 21.33 -1.03 -7.11
N LEU A 15 21.02 -2.18 -6.51
CA LEU A 15 19.65 -2.53 -6.12
C LEU A 15 19.16 -1.63 -4.97
N VAL A 16 20.02 -1.37 -3.98
CA VAL A 16 19.70 -0.46 -2.85
C VAL A 16 19.39 0.96 -3.35
N HIS A 17 20.20 1.47 -4.29
CA HIS A 17 19.95 2.77 -4.91
C HIS A 17 18.65 2.76 -5.73
N LEU A 18 18.36 1.67 -6.45
CA LEU A 18 17.11 1.52 -7.19
C LEU A 18 15.89 1.52 -6.25
N ILE A 19 15.99 0.86 -5.10
CA ILE A 19 14.94 0.86 -4.06
C ILE A 19 14.68 2.29 -3.58
N GLN A 20 15.74 3.05 -3.29
CA GLN A 20 15.59 4.43 -2.84
C GLN A 20 14.95 5.31 -3.92
N GLN A 21 15.38 5.17 -5.18
CA GLN A 21 14.76 5.88 -6.32
C GLN A 21 13.28 5.52 -6.48
N ALA A 22 12.93 4.24 -6.35
CA ALA A 22 11.55 3.78 -6.46
C ALA A 22 10.68 4.30 -5.30
N ILE A 23 11.21 4.36 -4.08
CA ILE A 23 10.51 4.92 -2.92
C ILE A 23 10.23 6.41 -3.13
N ASP A 24 11.20 7.16 -3.63
CA ASP A 24 11.06 8.60 -3.89
C ASP A 24 10.25 8.94 -5.16
N ASP A 25 9.98 7.98 -6.04
CA ASP A 25 9.18 8.17 -7.25
C ASP A 25 7.70 8.42 -6.90
N PRO A 26 7.11 9.58 -7.25
CA PRO A 26 5.74 9.93 -6.90
C PRO A 26 4.68 9.16 -7.70
N THR A 27 5.04 8.51 -8.81
CA THR A 27 4.09 7.80 -9.69
C THR A 27 3.94 6.33 -9.34
N LEU A 28 4.85 5.81 -8.51
CA LEU A 28 5.00 4.38 -8.30
C LEU A 28 4.42 3.92 -6.96
N PHE A 29 3.26 3.28 -6.95
CA PHE A 29 2.62 2.83 -5.70
C PHE A 29 2.64 1.30 -5.49
N SER A 30 3.10 0.55 -6.49
CA SER A 30 3.34 -0.90 -6.37
C SER A 30 4.85 -1.15 -6.39
N PHE A 31 5.31 -2.07 -5.55
CA PHE A 31 6.71 -2.44 -5.40
C PHE A 31 6.91 -3.97 -5.43
N ASN A 32 5.86 -4.75 -5.64
CA ASN A 32 5.95 -6.21 -5.72
C ASN A 32 6.99 -6.69 -6.75
N TYR A 33 7.15 -5.95 -7.85
CA TYR A 33 8.15 -6.27 -8.88
C TYR A 33 9.60 -6.06 -8.41
N LEU A 34 9.83 -5.19 -7.43
CA LEU A 34 11.14 -5.06 -6.78
C LEU A 34 11.35 -6.24 -5.86
N LEU A 35 10.37 -6.59 -5.02
CA LEU A 35 10.46 -7.71 -4.07
C LEU A 35 10.63 -9.08 -4.76
N THR A 36 10.07 -9.25 -5.96
CA THR A 36 10.19 -10.48 -6.76
C THR A 36 11.49 -10.54 -7.56
N ALA A 37 12.36 -9.54 -7.47
CA ALA A 37 13.62 -9.54 -8.22
C ALA A 37 14.59 -10.61 -7.67
N PRO A 38 15.28 -11.37 -8.52
CA PRO A 38 16.11 -12.51 -8.10
C PRO A 38 17.30 -12.09 -7.22
N HIS A 39 17.70 -10.82 -7.27
CA HIS A 39 18.82 -10.29 -6.49
C HIS A 39 18.42 -9.80 -5.09
N ILE A 40 17.11 -9.73 -4.78
CA ILE A 40 16.61 -9.41 -3.43
C ILE A 40 16.97 -10.54 -2.47
N ASP A 41 16.78 -11.80 -2.86
CA ASP A 41 17.07 -12.95 -1.99
C ASP A 41 18.56 -13.08 -1.72
N ALA A 42 19.40 -12.75 -2.70
CA ALA A 42 20.85 -12.64 -2.49
C ALA A 42 21.18 -11.53 -1.50
N LEU A 43 20.52 -10.36 -1.61
CA LEU A 43 20.70 -9.23 -0.68
C LEU A 43 20.17 -9.55 0.73
N ARG A 44 19.17 -10.40 0.87
CA ARG A 44 18.67 -10.88 2.19
C ARG A 44 19.67 -11.79 2.90
N GLN A 45 20.46 -12.57 2.14
CA GLN A 45 21.41 -13.54 2.70
C GLN A 45 22.80 -12.96 2.92
N ASP A 46 23.25 -12.09 2.01
CA ASP A 46 24.64 -11.59 1.94
C ASP A 46 24.73 -10.07 2.20
N GLY A 47 23.61 -9.41 2.50
CA GLY A 47 23.55 -7.97 2.69
C GLY A 47 24.07 -7.50 4.04
N ASP A 48 24.70 -6.32 4.03
CA ASP A 48 25.05 -5.59 5.24
C ASP A 48 23.78 -5.15 6.02
N GLU A 49 23.93 -4.78 7.29
CA GLU A 49 22.81 -4.35 8.13
C GLU A 49 22.04 -3.16 7.52
N SER A 50 22.75 -2.24 6.83
CA SER A 50 22.14 -1.12 6.09
C SER A 50 21.28 -1.58 4.90
N ASP A 51 21.70 -2.64 4.20
CA ASP A 51 20.98 -3.18 3.05
C ASP A 51 19.70 -3.89 3.51
N LEU A 52 19.79 -4.62 4.63
CA LEU A 52 18.64 -5.24 5.29
C LEU A 52 17.64 -4.20 5.81
N GLN A 53 18.11 -3.06 6.33
CA GLN A 53 17.25 -1.94 6.73
C GLN A 53 16.48 -1.36 5.54
N GLN A 54 17.13 -1.22 4.38
CA GLN A 54 16.47 -0.73 3.17
C GLN A 54 15.45 -1.73 2.60
N LEU A 55 15.72 -3.04 2.72
CA LEU A 55 14.75 -4.08 2.38
C LEU A 55 13.53 -4.05 3.30
N ARG A 56 13.73 -3.90 4.61
CA ARG A 56 12.62 -3.76 5.56
C ARG A 56 11.79 -2.52 5.25
N LEU A 57 12.43 -1.43 4.84
CA LEU A 57 11.73 -0.25 4.37
C LEU A 57 10.89 -0.55 3.13
N LEU A 58 11.43 -1.27 2.14
CA LEU A 58 10.68 -1.68 0.96
C LEU A 58 9.47 -2.56 1.32
N GLU A 59 9.66 -3.54 2.22
CA GLU A 59 8.58 -4.41 2.70
C GLU A 59 7.49 -3.63 3.43
N LEU A 60 7.87 -2.59 4.18
CA LEU A 60 6.94 -1.66 4.82
C LEU A 60 6.11 -0.88 3.80
N PHE A 61 6.74 -0.40 2.72
CA PHE A 61 6.01 0.31 1.66
C PHE A 61 5.07 -0.62 0.87
N SER A 62 5.44 -1.90 0.69
CA SER A 62 4.55 -2.88 0.06
C SER A 62 3.40 -3.32 0.96
N TYR A 63 3.67 -3.61 2.24
CA TYR A 63 2.73 -4.36 3.09
C TYR A 63 2.38 -3.67 4.41
N GLY A 64 3.17 -2.70 4.87
CA GLY A 64 3.01 -2.05 6.16
C GLY A 64 2.26 -0.73 6.07
N THR A 65 2.08 -0.08 7.21
CA THR A 65 1.37 1.19 7.34
C THR A 65 2.28 2.28 7.91
N TYR A 66 1.81 3.52 7.91
CA TYR A 66 2.51 4.64 8.52
C TYR A 66 2.68 4.45 10.03
N SER A 67 1.71 3.84 10.72
CA SER A 67 1.84 3.46 12.13
C SER A 67 2.94 2.42 12.36
N ASP A 68 3.15 1.51 11.41
CA ASP A 68 4.25 0.53 11.53
C ASP A 68 5.61 1.22 11.39
N TYR A 69 5.72 2.24 10.52
CA TYR A 69 6.93 3.06 10.40
C TYR A 69 7.30 3.75 11.73
N THR A 70 6.33 4.35 12.39
CA THR A 70 6.58 5.06 13.66
C THR A 70 6.94 4.11 14.79
N GLN A 71 6.36 2.90 14.82
CA GLN A 71 6.70 1.86 15.80
C GLN A 71 8.08 1.25 15.58
N HIS A 72 8.52 1.12 14.33
CA HIS A 72 9.83 0.54 13.99
C HIS A 72 10.97 1.59 13.94
N THR A 73 10.69 2.86 14.20
CA THR A 73 11.72 3.89 14.42
C THR A 73 12.36 3.68 15.80
N PRO A 74 13.69 3.48 15.94
CA PRO A 74 14.79 3.95 15.08
C PRO A 74 15.48 2.87 14.21
N SER A 75 14.91 1.68 14.07
CA SER A 75 15.54 0.58 13.31
C SER A 75 15.48 0.74 11.79
N LEU A 76 14.69 1.71 11.30
CA LEU A 76 14.51 2.02 9.89
C LEU A 76 15.23 3.32 9.51
N PRO A 77 15.70 3.46 8.26
CA PRO A 77 16.37 4.66 7.81
C PRO A 77 15.40 5.84 7.72
N SER A 78 15.93 7.05 7.83
CA SER A 78 15.15 8.29 7.70
C SER A 78 14.60 8.42 6.27
N ILE A 79 13.28 8.54 6.14
CA ILE A 79 12.62 8.71 4.83
C ILE A 79 12.52 10.19 4.44
N SER A 80 12.50 10.44 3.13
CA SER A 80 12.27 11.79 2.60
C SER A 80 10.84 12.26 2.88
N PRO A 81 10.56 13.58 2.97
CA PRO A 81 9.19 14.08 3.15
C PRO A 81 8.21 13.62 2.04
N LYS A 82 8.73 13.39 0.83
CA LYS A 82 7.97 12.86 -0.30
C LYS A 82 7.58 11.39 -0.05
N ALA A 83 8.55 10.58 0.37
CA ALA A 83 8.33 9.19 0.75
C ALA A 83 7.36 9.07 1.95
N THR A 84 7.43 10.00 2.91
CA THR A 84 6.47 10.09 4.03
C THR A 84 5.04 10.29 3.52
N ARG A 85 4.81 11.27 2.64
CA ARG A 85 3.48 11.52 2.05
C ARG A 85 2.98 10.29 1.31
N LYS A 86 3.84 9.67 0.51
CA LYS A 86 3.54 8.44 -0.22
C LYS A 86 3.14 7.29 0.70
N LEU A 87 3.87 7.08 1.80
CA LEU A 87 3.54 6.05 2.79
C LEU A 87 2.18 6.32 3.46
N LYS A 88 1.85 7.59 3.73
CA LYS A 88 0.53 7.99 4.22
C LYS A 88 -0.56 7.68 3.19
N ILE A 89 -0.34 7.95 1.90
CA ILE A 89 -1.28 7.58 0.82
C ILE A 89 -1.46 6.06 0.75
N LEU A 90 -0.39 5.27 0.80
CA LEU A 90 -0.47 3.80 0.80
C LEU A 90 -1.21 3.26 2.03
N SER A 91 -1.06 3.93 3.18
CA SER A 91 -1.79 3.60 4.41
C SER A 91 -3.27 3.94 4.28
N LEU A 92 -3.60 5.07 3.64
CA LEU A 92 -4.98 5.46 3.32
C LEU A 92 -5.65 4.40 2.42
N LEU A 93 -4.95 3.89 1.40
CA LEU A 93 -5.49 2.83 0.54
C LEU A 93 -5.82 1.55 1.32
N THR A 94 -5.09 1.28 2.40
CA THR A 94 -5.40 0.13 3.29
C THR A 94 -6.71 0.36 4.03
N LEU A 95 -7.01 1.60 4.44
CA LEU A 95 -8.28 1.96 5.08
C LEU A 95 -9.47 1.93 4.10
N CYS A 96 -9.21 2.06 2.80
CA CYS A 96 -10.24 2.04 1.75
C CYS A 96 -10.93 0.68 1.54
N HIS A 97 -10.60 -0.33 2.34
CA HIS A 97 -11.41 -1.56 2.46
C HIS A 97 -12.81 -1.28 3.02
N ALA A 98 -12.98 -0.22 3.81
CA ALA A 98 -14.28 0.21 4.30
C ALA A 98 -14.97 1.17 3.29
N PRO A 99 -16.28 1.04 3.06
CA PRO A 99 -17.02 1.89 2.11
C PRO A 99 -17.13 3.36 2.55
N SER A 100 -17.02 3.61 3.86
CA SER A 100 -17.03 4.95 4.45
C SER A 100 -15.98 5.03 5.55
N ILE A 101 -15.12 6.04 5.48
CA ILE A 101 -14.05 6.26 6.45
C ILE A 101 -14.26 7.62 7.11
N SER A 102 -14.22 7.68 8.44
CA SER A 102 -14.32 8.96 9.14
C SER A 102 -12.99 9.72 9.09
N TYR A 103 -13.03 11.05 9.17
CA TYR A 103 -11.81 11.85 9.25
C TYR A 103 -11.02 11.55 10.52
N ALA A 104 -11.69 11.19 11.63
CA ALA A 104 -11.03 10.80 12.86
C ALA A 104 -10.17 9.55 12.67
N ASP A 105 -10.71 8.52 12.00
CA ASP A 105 -9.97 7.28 11.72
C ASP A 105 -8.78 7.55 10.79
N MET A 106 -8.97 8.36 9.74
CA MET A 106 -7.88 8.76 8.85
C MET A 106 -6.80 9.54 9.60
N MET A 107 -7.19 10.51 10.43
CA MET A 107 -6.24 11.33 11.18
C MET A 107 -5.46 10.52 12.19
N GLN A 108 -6.11 9.55 12.87
CA GLN A 108 -5.44 8.66 13.82
C GLN A 108 -4.48 7.69 13.11
N ALA A 109 -4.90 7.07 12.01
CA ALA A 109 -4.07 6.10 11.30
C ALA A 109 -2.88 6.74 10.55
N LEU A 110 -3.03 7.98 10.09
CA LEU A 110 -2.03 8.69 9.30
C LEU A 110 -1.23 9.72 10.13
N ASP A 111 -1.50 9.81 11.43
CA ASP A 111 -0.92 10.79 12.35
C ASP A 111 -0.97 12.21 11.77
N LEU A 112 -2.19 12.69 11.54
CA LEU A 112 -2.48 14.01 10.97
C LEU A 112 -3.02 14.94 12.05
N THR A 113 -2.55 16.19 12.04
CA THR A 113 -2.94 17.18 13.05
C THR A 113 -4.20 17.93 12.68
N THR A 114 -4.51 18.07 11.39
CA THR A 114 -5.64 18.86 10.92
C THR A 114 -6.46 18.12 9.85
N PRO A 115 -7.80 18.31 9.81
CA PRO A 115 -8.65 17.71 8.78
C PRO A 115 -8.29 18.19 7.38
N ALA A 116 -7.77 19.41 7.23
CA ALA A 116 -7.30 19.93 5.95
C ALA A 116 -6.14 19.11 5.36
N GLN A 117 -5.24 18.58 6.20
CA GLN A 117 -4.18 17.69 5.73
C GLN A 117 -4.71 16.34 5.26
N ALA A 118 -5.76 15.83 5.91
CA ALA A 118 -6.44 14.61 5.46
C ALA A 118 -7.08 14.83 4.08
N GLU A 119 -7.77 15.96 3.89
CA GLU A 119 -8.35 16.34 2.60
C GLU A 119 -7.28 16.49 1.52
N GLU A 120 -6.16 17.16 1.80
CA GLU A 120 -5.04 17.31 0.85
C GLU A 120 -4.51 15.94 0.38
N LEU A 121 -4.32 15.00 1.30
CA LEU A 121 -3.85 13.65 0.97
C LEU A 121 -4.87 12.85 0.16
N VAL A 122 -6.17 12.96 0.49
CA VAL A 122 -7.23 12.29 -0.27
C VAL A 122 -7.31 12.88 -1.68
N ILE A 123 -7.21 14.21 -1.81
CA ILE A 123 -7.16 14.88 -3.10
C ILE A 123 -5.94 14.42 -3.91
N GLU A 124 -4.77 14.31 -3.30
CA GLU A 124 -3.55 13.78 -3.94
C GLU A 124 -3.77 12.34 -4.44
N ALA A 125 -4.40 11.47 -3.63
CA ALA A 125 -4.73 10.10 -4.02
C ALA A 125 -5.77 10.03 -5.16
N LEU A 126 -6.76 10.92 -5.18
CA LEU A 126 -7.74 11.06 -6.26
C LEU A 126 -7.05 11.49 -7.57
N TYR A 127 -6.15 12.48 -7.51
CA TYR A 127 -5.38 12.92 -8.69
C TYR A 127 -4.46 11.83 -9.23
N ALA A 128 -3.86 11.03 -8.34
CA ALA A 128 -3.06 9.87 -8.70
C ALA A 128 -3.90 8.68 -9.22
N SER A 129 -5.23 8.81 -9.29
CA SER A 129 -6.16 7.75 -9.69
C SER A 129 -6.04 6.47 -8.84
N LEU A 130 -5.58 6.60 -7.59
CA LEU A 130 -5.44 5.48 -6.65
C LEU A 130 -6.75 5.19 -5.90
N LEU A 131 -7.57 6.22 -5.77
CA LEU A 131 -8.85 6.21 -5.09
C LEU A 131 -9.86 6.91 -5.99
N SER A 132 -11.11 6.45 -5.98
CA SER A 132 -12.27 7.20 -6.46
C SER A 132 -13.30 7.25 -5.35
N GLY A 133 -13.84 8.43 -5.08
CA GLY A 133 -14.75 8.63 -3.98
C GLY A 133 -15.17 10.09 -3.84
N LYS A 134 -15.99 10.34 -2.82
CA LYS A 134 -16.52 11.67 -2.51
C LYS A 134 -16.14 12.06 -1.08
N LEU A 135 -15.54 13.24 -0.96
CA LEU A 135 -15.28 13.88 0.32
C LEU A 135 -16.54 14.63 0.78
N ASN A 136 -17.00 14.35 2.00
CA ASN A 136 -18.06 15.11 2.63
C ASN A 136 -17.51 15.83 3.86
N SER A 137 -17.04 17.06 3.67
CA SER A 137 -16.50 17.90 4.74
C SER A 137 -17.56 18.29 5.79
N ALA A 138 -18.86 18.28 5.47
CA ALA A 138 -19.89 18.59 6.46
C ALA A 138 -20.10 17.44 7.46
N GLN A 139 -20.04 16.20 6.97
CA GLN A 139 -20.15 15.00 7.80
C GLN A 139 -18.80 14.47 8.29
N GLN A 140 -17.68 15.03 7.80
CA GLN A 140 -16.33 14.57 8.10
C GLN A 140 -16.13 13.08 7.74
N ILE A 141 -16.66 12.68 6.58
CA ILE A 141 -16.61 11.31 6.07
C ILE A 141 -16.11 11.32 4.62
N LEU A 142 -15.26 10.35 4.30
CA LEU A 142 -14.87 9.97 2.96
C LEU A 142 -15.69 8.76 2.53
N THR A 143 -16.51 8.91 1.48
CA THR A 143 -17.18 7.79 0.83
C THR A 143 -16.29 7.25 -0.28
N VAL A 144 -15.91 5.97 -0.16
CA VAL A 144 -15.05 5.28 -1.13
C VAL A 144 -15.92 4.55 -2.15
N GLU A 145 -15.75 4.86 -3.43
CA GLU A 145 -16.44 4.18 -4.53
C GLU A 145 -15.58 3.05 -5.12
N SER A 146 -14.28 3.30 -5.30
CA SER A 146 -13.31 2.28 -5.68
C SER A 146 -11.91 2.65 -5.18
N CYS A 147 -11.08 1.67 -4.89
CA CYS A 147 -9.68 1.88 -4.52
C CYS A 147 -8.79 0.88 -5.24
N VAL A 148 -7.57 1.31 -5.56
CA VAL A 148 -6.54 0.43 -6.11
C VAL A 148 -6.02 -0.44 -4.98
N GLY A 149 -5.99 -1.76 -5.23
CA GLY A 149 -5.40 -2.72 -4.31
C GLY A 149 -3.89 -2.50 -4.18
N ARG A 150 -3.40 -2.53 -2.94
CA ARG A 150 -1.96 -2.50 -2.67
C ARG A 150 -1.31 -3.85 -3.01
N ASP A 151 0.03 -3.89 -3.01
CA ASP A 151 0.80 -5.13 -3.12
C ASP A 151 0.29 -6.18 -2.13
N CYS A 152 -0.06 -7.36 -2.64
CA CYS A 152 -0.51 -8.49 -1.84
C CYS A 152 0.67 -9.39 -1.50
N ARG A 153 0.71 -9.91 -0.26
CA ARG A 153 1.66 -10.98 0.08
C ARG A 153 1.18 -12.27 -0.57
N PRO A 154 2.08 -13.14 -1.04
CA PRO A 154 1.71 -14.47 -1.54
C PRO A 154 0.84 -15.25 -0.53
N ASP A 155 1.12 -15.06 0.76
CA ASP A 155 0.42 -15.71 1.87
C ASP A 155 -1.05 -15.28 2.01
N THR A 156 -1.44 -14.14 1.43
CA THR A 156 -2.83 -13.63 1.47
C THR A 156 -3.70 -14.17 0.33
N LEU A 157 -3.12 -14.88 -0.64
CA LEU A 157 -3.85 -15.46 -1.77
C LEU A 157 -4.94 -16.46 -1.34
N PRO A 158 -4.72 -17.36 -0.36
CA PRO A 158 -5.76 -18.27 0.11
C PRO A 158 -6.97 -17.55 0.71
N GLU A 159 -6.75 -16.43 1.41
CA GLU A 159 -7.85 -15.63 1.97
C GLU A 159 -8.70 -14.97 0.87
N ILE A 160 -8.07 -14.56 -0.22
CA ILE A 160 -8.75 -14.00 -1.39
C ILE A 160 -9.58 -15.09 -2.07
N GLU A 161 -9.02 -16.29 -2.25
CA GLU A 161 -9.71 -17.44 -2.82
C GLU A 161 -10.94 -17.83 -1.99
N ASP A 162 -10.80 -17.88 -0.67
CA ASP A 162 -11.88 -18.20 0.26
C ASP A 162 -13.01 -17.14 0.22
N LYS A 163 -12.67 -15.85 0.15
CA LYS A 163 -13.66 -14.77 -0.01
C LYS A 163 -14.42 -14.86 -1.34
N LEU A 164 -13.71 -15.15 -2.45
CA LEU A 164 -14.32 -15.31 -3.77
C LEU A 164 -15.22 -16.54 -3.82
N SER A 165 -14.79 -17.64 -3.20
CA SER A 165 -15.57 -18.88 -3.13
C SER A 165 -16.87 -18.67 -2.36
N ARG A 166 -16.83 -18.01 -1.19
CA ARG A 166 -18.06 -17.63 -0.45
C ARG A 166 -19.00 -16.74 -1.25
N TRP A 167 -18.44 -15.82 -2.03
CA TRP A 167 -19.27 -14.96 -2.87
C TRP A 167 -19.94 -15.75 -4.00
N LEU A 168 -19.23 -16.69 -4.63
CA LEU A 168 -19.80 -17.61 -5.63
C LEU A 168 -20.91 -18.46 -5.02
N GLU A 169 -20.67 -19.08 -3.86
CA GLU A 169 -21.69 -19.85 -3.13
C GLU A 169 -22.94 -19.01 -2.85
N THR A 170 -22.77 -17.77 -2.39
CA THR A 170 -23.89 -16.85 -2.14
C THR A 170 -24.67 -16.55 -3.43
N CYS A 171 -24.00 -16.40 -4.57
CA CYS A 171 -24.64 -16.20 -5.86
C CYS A 171 -25.39 -17.45 -6.34
N GLU A 172 -24.84 -18.64 -6.13
CA GLU A 172 -25.47 -19.92 -6.46
C GLU A 172 -26.72 -20.17 -5.60
N ASP A 173 -26.64 -19.87 -4.30
CA ASP A 173 -27.76 -19.94 -3.36
C ASP A 173 -28.89 -18.97 -3.77
N MET A 174 -28.55 -17.75 -4.16
CA MET A 174 -29.54 -16.79 -4.63
C MET A 174 -30.18 -17.22 -5.95
N MET A 175 -29.40 -17.83 -6.86
CA MET A 175 -29.91 -18.32 -8.14
C MET A 175 -30.85 -19.51 -7.96
N THR A 176 -30.50 -20.46 -7.09
CA THR A 176 -31.35 -21.60 -6.76
C THR A 176 -32.63 -21.18 -6.04
N ALA A 177 -32.55 -20.20 -5.12
CA ALA A 177 -33.73 -19.62 -4.49
C ALA A 177 -34.70 -18.97 -5.49
N LEU A 178 -34.16 -18.27 -6.50
CA LEU A 178 -34.96 -17.67 -7.59
C LEU A 178 -35.56 -18.72 -8.55
N GLN A 179 -34.88 -19.85 -8.78
CA GLN A 179 -35.38 -20.94 -9.62
C GLN A 179 -36.43 -21.82 -8.93
N ALA A 180 -36.44 -21.86 -7.60
CA ALA A 180 -37.43 -22.59 -6.80
C ALA A 180 -38.75 -21.82 -6.59
N GLN A 181 -38.84 -20.59 -7.10
CA GLN A 181 -39.98 -19.68 -7.00
C GLN A 181 -40.82 -19.71 -8.29
#